data_AF-A0A1Z8MBZ2-F1
#
_entry.id   AF-A0A1Z8MBZ2-F1
#
_cell.length_a   1.000
_cell.length_b   1.000
_cell.length_c   1.000
_cell.angle_alpha   90.00
_cell.angle_beta   90.00
_cell.angle_gamma   90.00
#
_symmetry.space_group_name_H-M   'P 1'
#
loop_
_entity.id
_entity.type
_entity.pdbx_description
1 polymer ?
#
loop_
_entity_poly.entity_id
_entity_poly.type
_entity_poly.pdbx_seq_one_letter_code
_entity_poly.pdbx_strand_id
1 'polypeptide(L)'
;MDEWYKAAYYNPNTGVYGDYPSLTGSVPAAVSSGTADNTAVFNQTSAQGSADITQAGGLSPFGIMGLGGNVYEWEETSFDLNNSTGSSGRGVRGGGSWDFISSGLSSSFRIDDLPADVFTNVGFRVASLSSPATVPEPGSLVVWSAICVGGLCYRRRRARK
;
A
#
# COMPACT_ATOMS: atom_id res chain seq x y z
N MET A 1 -8.37 2.26 7.88
CA MET A 1 -7.02 2.34 7.27
C MET A 1 -7.15 1.70 5.91
N ASP A 2 -6.80 2.42 4.84
CA ASP A 2 -6.90 1.91 3.47
C ASP A 2 -5.95 0.70 3.27
N GLU A 3 -6.41 -0.34 2.57
CA GLU A 3 -5.62 -1.54 2.27
C GLU A 3 -4.36 -1.21 1.46
N TRP A 4 -4.45 -0.25 0.52
CA TRP A 4 -3.31 0.21 -0.26
C TRP A 4 -2.25 0.83 0.66
N TYR A 5 -2.68 1.70 1.58
CA TYR A 5 -1.78 2.35 2.53
C TYR A 5 -1.11 1.34 3.47
N LYS A 6 -1.87 0.35 3.95
CA LYS A 6 -1.32 -0.73 4.77
C LYS A 6 -0.30 -1.55 3.98
N ALA A 7 -0.63 -1.92 2.73
CA ALA A 7 0.25 -2.67 1.85
C ALA A 7 1.58 -1.95 1.54
N ALA A 8 1.54 -0.61 1.43
CA ALA A 8 2.69 0.22 1.11
C ALA A 8 3.60 0.48 2.33
N TYR A 9 3.01 0.87 3.47
CA TYR A 9 3.76 1.47 4.56
C TYR A 9 3.85 0.63 5.83
N TYR A 10 2.99 -0.37 6.02
CA TYR A 10 3.02 -1.19 7.24
C TYR A 10 4.03 -2.32 7.11
N ASN A 11 4.94 -2.43 8.08
CA ASN A 11 5.85 -3.56 8.20
C ASN A 11 5.31 -4.56 9.23
N PRO A 12 4.83 -5.75 8.83
CA PRO A 12 4.26 -6.74 9.75
C PRO A 12 5.32 -7.38 10.66
N ASN A 13 6.61 -7.32 10.31
CA ASN A 13 7.69 -7.88 11.13
C ASN A 13 8.01 -6.99 12.33
N THR A 14 7.85 -5.67 12.19
CA THR A 14 8.11 -4.70 13.26
C THR A 14 6.84 -4.16 13.90
N GLY A 15 5.68 -4.30 13.23
CA GLY A 15 4.40 -3.76 13.67
C GLY A 15 4.27 -2.25 13.53
N VAL A 16 5.11 -1.61 12.71
CA VAL A 16 5.23 -0.15 12.59
C VAL A 16 4.97 0.31 11.15
N TYR A 17 4.43 1.52 11.01
CA TYR A 17 4.31 2.21 9.73
C TYR A 17 5.57 3.00 9.41
N GLY A 18 6.10 2.84 8.20
CA GLY A 18 7.17 3.66 7.66
C GLY A 18 6.67 4.97 7.06
N ASP A 19 7.57 5.95 6.94
CA ASP A 19 7.29 7.20 6.23
C ASP A 19 7.29 6.99 4.70
N TYR A 20 7.97 5.94 4.22
CA TYR A 20 8.12 5.62 2.80
C TYR A 20 7.83 4.14 2.51
N PRO A 21 7.49 3.78 1.25
CA PRO A 21 7.06 2.43 0.85
C PRO A 21 8.24 1.48 0.64
N SER A 22 9.11 1.36 1.64
CA SER A 22 10.32 0.56 1.61
C SER A 22 10.37 -0.41 2.79
N LEU A 23 11.22 -1.43 2.71
CA LEU A 23 11.38 -2.39 3.80
C LEU A 23 11.85 -1.72 5.11
N THR A 24 12.65 -0.67 4.98
CA THR A 24 13.17 0.11 6.11
C THR A 24 12.23 1.21 6.58
N GLY A 25 11.18 1.54 5.81
CA GLY A 25 10.30 2.68 6.06
C GLY A 25 10.94 4.05 5.79
N SER A 26 12.17 4.08 5.28
CA SER A 26 12.92 5.29 4.91
C SER A 26 12.90 5.52 3.40
N VAL A 27 13.33 6.71 2.94
CA VAL A 27 13.38 7.07 1.51
C VAL A 27 14.13 5.98 0.72
N PRO A 28 13.50 5.33 -0.28
CA PRO A 28 14.17 4.35 -1.12
C PRO A 28 15.16 5.03 -2.08
N ALA A 29 16.15 4.29 -2.55
CA ALA A 29 17.05 4.77 -3.60
C ALA A 29 16.32 4.82 -4.96
N ALA A 30 16.49 5.91 -5.69
CA ALA A 30 15.94 6.06 -7.04
C ALA A 30 16.66 5.12 -8.02
N VAL A 31 15.89 4.36 -8.80
CA VAL A 31 16.38 3.52 -9.89
C VAL A 31 15.50 3.71 -11.13
N SER A 32 16.06 3.50 -12.32
CA SER A 32 15.26 3.50 -13.56
C SER A 32 14.47 2.21 -13.75
N SER A 33 14.95 1.10 -13.18
CA SER A 33 14.29 -0.21 -13.11
C SER A 33 15.06 -1.13 -12.17
N GLY A 34 14.46 -2.25 -11.79
CA GLY A 34 15.10 -3.34 -11.05
C GLY A 34 14.23 -3.87 -9.92
N THR A 35 14.80 -4.76 -9.10
CA THR A 35 14.09 -5.45 -8.00
C THR A 35 14.84 -5.39 -6.68
N ALA A 36 15.88 -4.57 -6.58
CA ALA A 36 16.72 -4.50 -5.38
C ALA A 36 15.91 -3.91 -4.21
N ASP A 37 16.11 -4.47 -3.01
CA ASP A 37 15.45 -3.99 -1.80
C ASP A 37 15.72 -2.50 -1.54
N ASN A 38 14.71 -1.81 -0.99
CA ASN A 38 14.76 -0.38 -0.70
C ASN A 38 15.11 0.51 -1.92
N THR A 39 14.74 0.07 -3.12
CA THR A 39 14.77 0.89 -4.34
C THR A 39 13.37 1.16 -4.86
N ALA A 40 13.20 2.26 -5.60
CA ALA A 40 11.94 2.56 -6.27
C ALA A 40 12.16 3.42 -7.53
N VAL A 41 11.18 3.41 -8.44
CA VAL A 41 11.24 4.15 -9.70
C VAL A 41 10.66 5.54 -9.54
N PHE A 42 11.52 6.53 -9.34
CA PHE A 42 11.16 7.95 -9.23
C PHE A 42 12.33 8.82 -9.69
N ASN A 43 12.12 10.11 -9.88
CA ASN A 43 13.14 11.06 -10.36
C ASN A 43 13.76 10.65 -11.72
N GLN A 44 12.93 10.12 -12.61
CA GLN A 44 13.27 9.71 -13.96
C GLN A 44 12.90 10.80 -14.98
N THR A 45 13.60 10.81 -16.10
CA THR A 45 13.31 11.74 -17.21
C THR A 45 12.12 11.26 -18.03
N SER A 46 11.47 12.15 -18.77
CA SER A 46 10.37 11.78 -19.67
C SER A 46 10.77 10.79 -20.77
N ALA A 47 12.06 10.77 -21.15
CA ALA A 47 12.58 9.78 -22.09
C ALA A 47 12.74 8.39 -21.47
N GLN A 48 12.91 8.30 -20.14
CA GLN A 48 13.03 7.05 -19.41
C GLN A 48 11.67 6.47 -19.05
N GLY A 49 10.73 7.30 -18.59
CA GLY A 49 9.38 6.87 -18.23
C GLY A 49 9.34 5.90 -17.04
N SER A 50 8.25 5.13 -16.98
CA SER A 50 8.03 4.04 -16.03
C SER A 50 8.86 2.80 -16.39
N ALA A 51 9.18 1.98 -15.38
CA ALA A 51 9.67 0.62 -15.57
C ALA A 51 8.53 -0.39 -15.75
N ASP A 52 8.88 -1.59 -16.24
CA ASP A 52 7.97 -2.74 -16.21
C ASP A 52 7.49 -3.02 -14.77
N ILE A 53 6.24 -3.44 -14.63
CA ILE A 53 5.60 -3.67 -13.32
C ILE A 53 6.31 -4.75 -12.47
N THR A 54 7.09 -5.62 -13.10
CA THR A 54 7.91 -6.65 -12.44
C THR A 54 9.34 -6.19 -12.15
N GLN A 55 9.69 -4.94 -12.48
CA GLN A 55 11.00 -4.31 -12.30
C GLN A 55 10.84 -2.88 -11.73
N ALA A 56 9.81 -2.65 -10.93
CA ALA A 56 9.46 -1.32 -10.40
C ALA A 56 10.03 -1.08 -8.98
N GLY A 57 11.25 -1.54 -8.73
CA GLY A 57 11.95 -1.39 -7.47
C GLY A 57 11.79 -2.57 -6.52
N GLY A 58 12.20 -2.37 -5.27
CA GLY A 58 12.10 -3.37 -4.21
C GLY A 58 10.66 -3.64 -3.80
N LEU A 59 10.44 -4.81 -3.19
CA LEU A 59 9.12 -5.18 -2.69
C LEU A 59 8.79 -4.41 -1.40
N SER A 60 7.50 -4.08 -1.22
CA SER A 60 6.99 -3.64 0.09
C SER A 60 7.11 -4.77 1.13
N PRO A 61 6.91 -4.50 2.44
CA PRO A 61 6.89 -5.54 3.45
C PRO A 61 5.83 -6.64 3.24
N PHE A 62 4.83 -6.39 2.39
CA PHE A 62 3.83 -7.38 1.96
C PHE A 62 4.19 -8.09 0.65
N GLY A 63 5.38 -7.89 0.11
CA GLY A 63 5.83 -8.54 -1.12
C GLY A 63 5.25 -7.93 -2.38
N ILE A 64 4.76 -6.69 -2.33
CA ILE A 64 4.08 -6.04 -3.46
C ILE A 64 5.03 -5.05 -4.12
N MET A 65 5.15 -5.13 -5.45
CA MET A 65 6.00 -4.25 -6.25
C MET A 65 5.26 -2.99 -6.69
N GLY A 66 6.01 -1.89 -6.87
CA GLY A 66 5.48 -0.64 -7.42
C GLY A 66 4.55 0.13 -6.49
N LEU A 67 4.68 -0.04 -5.17
CA LEU A 67 3.95 0.77 -4.17
C LEU A 67 4.70 2.06 -3.76
N GLY A 68 5.94 2.22 -4.23
CA GLY A 68 6.84 3.32 -3.89
C GLY A 68 7.31 4.18 -5.05
N GLY A 69 6.59 4.15 -6.16
CA GLY A 69 6.96 4.84 -7.39
C GLY A 69 6.41 4.11 -8.60
N ASN A 70 7.07 4.31 -9.73
CA ASN A 70 6.65 3.91 -11.07
C ASN A 70 5.51 4.78 -11.58
N VAL A 71 4.29 4.62 -11.06
CA VAL A 71 3.14 5.46 -11.42
C VAL A 71 2.31 5.70 -10.17
N TYR A 72 1.58 6.82 -10.14
CA TYR A 72 0.48 6.92 -9.21
C TYR A 72 -0.63 5.92 -9.55
N GLU A 73 -1.47 5.56 -8.60
CA GLU A 73 -2.56 4.61 -8.82
C GLU A 73 -3.87 5.15 -8.27
N TRP A 74 -4.94 5.01 -9.03
CA TRP A 74 -6.27 5.41 -8.59
C TRP A 74 -6.75 4.62 -7.36
N GLU A 75 -7.26 5.33 -6.36
CA GLU A 75 -8.09 4.81 -5.26
C GLU A 75 -9.56 4.84 -5.70
N GLU A 76 -10.36 3.84 -5.31
CA GLU A 76 -11.81 3.86 -5.54
C GLU A 76 -12.51 4.97 -4.73
N THR A 77 -11.94 5.27 -3.56
CA THR A 77 -12.46 6.24 -2.60
C THR A 77 -12.31 7.67 -3.13
N SER A 78 -13.35 8.48 -3.03
CA SER A 78 -13.27 9.92 -3.27
C SER A 78 -12.32 10.57 -2.27
N PHE A 79 -11.67 11.66 -2.67
CA PHE A 79 -10.65 12.29 -1.82
C PHE A 79 -11.18 12.79 -0.47
N ASP A 80 -12.43 13.28 -0.47
CA ASP A 80 -13.18 13.71 0.71
C ASP A 80 -13.72 12.55 1.56
N LEU A 81 -13.51 11.30 1.12
CA LEU A 81 -13.91 10.06 1.76
C LEU A 81 -15.43 9.84 1.86
N ASN A 82 -16.25 10.65 1.19
CA ASN A 82 -17.71 10.56 1.26
C ASN A 82 -18.33 9.67 0.18
N ASN A 83 -17.63 9.43 -0.93
CA ASN A 83 -18.08 8.64 -2.08
C ASN A 83 -19.49 9.02 -2.59
N SER A 84 -19.83 10.31 -2.53
CA SER A 84 -21.19 10.79 -2.78
C SER A 84 -21.59 10.77 -4.25
N THR A 85 -20.65 10.98 -5.18
CA THR A 85 -20.92 11.01 -6.61
C THR A 85 -19.82 10.34 -7.42
N GLY A 86 -20.15 9.88 -8.63
CA GLY A 86 -19.19 9.32 -9.59
C GLY A 86 -18.16 10.34 -10.08
N SER A 87 -18.52 11.62 -10.10
CA SER A 87 -17.70 12.73 -10.63
C SER A 87 -16.81 13.40 -9.57
N SER A 88 -16.92 13.02 -8.30
CA SER A 88 -16.03 13.52 -7.25
C SER A 88 -14.59 13.08 -7.54
N GLY A 89 -13.63 13.95 -7.23
CA GLY A 89 -12.19 13.65 -7.34
C GLY A 89 -11.85 12.37 -6.57
N ARG A 90 -11.09 11.49 -7.22
CA ARG A 90 -10.65 10.20 -6.64
C ARG A 90 -9.25 10.37 -6.08
N GLY A 91 -9.00 9.71 -4.95
CA GLY A 91 -7.64 9.65 -4.42
C GLY A 91 -6.70 9.04 -5.44
N VAL A 92 -5.49 9.59 -5.55
CA VAL A 92 -4.44 9.08 -6.42
C VAL A 92 -3.19 8.86 -5.56
N ARG A 93 -2.70 7.62 -5.54
CA ARG A 93 -1.63 7.16 -4.64
C ARG A 93 -0.82 6.05 -5.28
N GLY A 94 0.50 6.17 -5.25
CA GLY A 94 1.41 5.17 -5.83
C GLY A 94 2.75 5.13 -5.10
N GLY A 95 2.84 5.86 -3.99
CA GLY A 95 4.10 6.30 -3.47
C GLY A 95 4.87 7.08 -4.54
N GLY A 96 4.21 7.93 -5.34
CA GLY A 96 4.83 8.77 -6.38
C GLY A 96 4.80 8.20 -7.79
N SER A 97 5.14 9.04 -8.77
CA SER A 97 5.33 8.67 -10.16
C SER A 97 6.81 8.70 -10.56
N TRP A 98 7.14 8.03 -11.67
CA TRP A 98 8.50 7.97 -12.21
C TRP A 98 9.10 9.37 -12.42
N ASP A 99 8.33 10.39 -12.78
CA ASP A 99 8.76 11.77 -13.03
C ASP A 99 8.84 12.67 -11.80
N PHE A 100 8.52 12.17 -10.60
CA PHE A 100 8.46 12.98 -9.39
C PHE A 100 9.58 12.67 -8.41
N ILE A 101 9.85 13.60 -7.49
CA ILE A 101 10.87 13.44 -6.45
C ILE A 101 10.35 12.60 -5.28
N SER A 102 11.25 12.27 -4.34
CA SER A 102 10.94 11.38 -3.22
C SER A 102 9.81 11.87 -2.30
N SER A 103 9.46 13.17 -2.30
CA SER A 103 8.35 13.66 -1.48
C SER A 103 7.00 13.09 -1.92
N GLY A 104 6.84 12.71 -3.19
CA GLY A 104 5.63 12.04 -3.68
C GLY A 104 5.48 10.60 -3.15
N LEU A 105 6.56 10.00 -2.62
CA LEU A 105 6.50 8.65 -2.05
C LEU A 105 6.11 8.65 -0.56
N SER A 106 6.15 9.82 0.09
CA SER A 106 5.82 9.97 1.50
C SER A 106 4.40 9.48 1.81
N SER A 107 4.23 8.80 2.95
CA SER A 107 2.93 8.33 3.44
C SER A 107 1.91 9.46 3.64
N SER A 108 2.40 10.66 3.96
CA SER A 108 1.61 11.87 4.11
C SER A 108 1.21 12.54 2.79
N PHE A 109 1.85 12.17 1.68
CA PHE A 109 1.52 12.74 0.38
C PHE A 109 0.24 12.11 -0.16
N ARG A 110 -0.74 12.96 -0.48
CA ARG A 110 -1.97 12.58 -1.14
C ARG A 110 -2.35 13.65 -2.14
N ILE A 111 -2.87 13.20 -3.27
CA ILE A 111 -3.45 14.04 -4.31
C ILE A 111 -4.77 13.40 -4.77
N ASP A 112 -5.55 14.18 -5.51
CA ASP A 112 -6.74 13.73 -6.20
C ASP A 112 -6.80 14.33 -7.58
N ASP A 113 -7.51 13.63 -8.46
CA ASP A 113 -7.80 14.08 -9.82
C ASP A 113 -9.24 13.68 -10.18
N LEU A 114 -9.77 14.30 -11.24
CA LEU A 114 -11.11 13.97 -11.69
C LEU A 114 -11.09 12.60 -12.37
N PRO A 115 -12.07 11.72 -12.12
CA PRO A 115 -12.09 10.39 -12.74
C PRO A 115 -12.23 10.37 -14.27
N ALA A 116 -12.45 11.53 -14.90
CA ALA A 116 -12.45 11.68 -16.36
C ALA A 116 -11.06 12.01 -16.94
N ASP A 117 -10.11 12.40 -16.09
CA ASP A 117 -8.77 12.78 -16.53
C ASP A 117 -7.91 11.55 -16.84
N VAL A 118 -7.00 11.71 -17.80
CA VAL A 118 -6.09 10.66 -18.25
C VAL A 118 -4.67 11.19 -18.25
N PHE A 119 -3.78 10.48 -17.55
CA PHE A 119 -2.39 10.86 -17.42
C PHE A 119 -1.48 9.69 -17.77
N THR A 120 -0.29 9.99 -18.29
CA THR A 120 0.71 8.96 -18.63
C THR A 120 1.46 8.42 -17.42
N ASN A 121 1.29 9.03 -16.25
CA ASN A 121 1.94 8.68 -15.00
C ASN A 121 0.96 8.25 -13.90
N VAL A 122 -0.31 8.00 -14.27
CA VAL A 122 -1.35 7.46 -13.38
C VAL A 122 -1.88 6.14 -13.98
N GLY A 123 -1.79 5.07 -13.20
CA GLY A 123 -2.34 3.75 -13.49
C GLY A 123 -3.35 3.31 -12.44
N PHE A 124 -3.50 2.01 -12.26
CA PHE A 124 -4.37 1.43 -11.24
C PHE A 124 -3.91 0.01 -10.89
N ARG A 125 -4.34 -0.47 -9.72
CA ARG A 125 -4.28 -1.89 -9.37
C ARG A 125 -5.67 -2.38 -9.02
N VAL A 126 -5.88 -3.68 -9.20
CA VAL A 126 -7.15 -4.34 -8.87
C VAL A 126 -6.98 -5.12 -7.57
N ALA A 127 -7.84 -4.85 -6.60
CA ALA A 127 -7.94 -5.63 -5.37
C ALA A 127 -9.04 -6.70 -5.50
N SER A 128 -8.83 -7.86 -4.87
CA SER A 128 -9.83 -8.93 -4.81
C SER A 128 -9.96 -9.44 -3.38
N LEU A 129 -11.17 -9.35 -2.84
CA LEU A 129 -11.50 -9.83 -1.48
C LEU A 129 -11.63 -11.36 -1.40
N SER A 130 -11.58 -12.07 -2.53
CA SER A 130 -11.76 -13.53 -2.59
C SER A 130 -10.47 -14.35 -2.49
N SER A 131 -9.31 -13.72 -2.33
CA SER A 131 -8.02 -14.42 -2.20
C SER A 131 -7.63 -14.64 -0.74
N PRO A 132 -7.13 -15.83 -0.34
CA PRO A 132 -6.63 -16.07 1.02
C PRO A 132 -5.38 -15.25 1.38
N ALA A 133 -4.75 -14.57 0.42
CA ALA A 133 -3.66 -13.61 0.64
C ALA A 133 -4.18 -12.25 1.13
N THR A 134 -5.08 -12.27 2.12
CA THR A 134 -5.53 -11.04 2.79
C THR A 134 -4.38 -10.47 3.60
N VAL A 135 -4.08 -9.18 3.41
CA VAL A 135 -3.19 -8.42 4.28
C VAL A 135 -3.78 -8.50 5.69
N PRO A 136 -3.18 -9.24 6.64
CA PRO A 136 -3.85 -9.54 7.90
C PRO A 136 -4.12 -8.25 8.67
N GLU A 137 -5.37 -8.05 9.06
CA GLU A 137 -5.72 -6.96 9.96
C GLU A 137 -5.08 -7.23 11.33
N PRO A 138 -4.33 -6.28 11.91
CA PRO A 138 -3.71 -6.47 13.23
C PRO A 138 -4.69 -6.91 14.33
N GLY A 139 -5.97 -6.52 14.23
CA GLY A 139 -7.03 -6.91 15.16
C GLY A 139 -7.53 -8.35 15.02
N SER A 140 -7.42 -8.96 13.84
CA SER A 140 -7.93 -10.32 13.58
C SER A 140 -7.21 -11.36 14.46
N LEU A 141 -5.88 -11.26 14.57
CA LEU A 141 -5.08 -12.17 15.39
C LEU A 141 -5.42 -12.08 16.89
N VAL A 142 -5.76 -10.88 17.37
CA VAL A 142 -6.16 -10.64 18.77
C VAL A 142 -7.53 -11.23 19.07
N VAL A 143 -8.49 -11.12 18.14
CA VAL A 143 -9.83 -11.68 18.30
C VAL A 143 -9.80 -13.22 18.33
N TRP A 144 -9.06 -13.85 17.42
CA TRP A 144 -8.95 -15.31 17.39
C TRP A 144 -8.23 -15.87 18.62
N SER A 145 -7.16 -15.21 19.08
CA SER A 145 -6.45 -15.63 20.30
C SER A 145 -7.30 -15.45 21.56
N ALA A 146 -8.08 -14.38 21.67
CA ALA A 146 -9.02 -14.17 22.78
C ALA A 146 -10.14 -15.23 22.82
N ILE A 147 -10.68 -15.64 21.67
CA ILE A 147 -11.69 -16.70 21.57
C ILE A 147 -11.12 -18.06 21.99
N CYS A 148 -9.91 -18.40 21.54
CA CYS A 148 -9.24 -19.65 21.92
C CYS A 148 -8.95 -19.72 23.43
N VAL A 149 -8.42 -18.64 24.01
CA VAL A 149 -8.13 -18.56 25.46
C VAL A 149 -9.43 -18.57 26.28
N GLY A 150 -10.45 -17.84 25.85
CA GLY A 150 -11.77 -17.83 26.49
C GLY A 150 -12.42 -19.22 26.50
N GLY A 151 -12.36 -19.95 25.38
CA GLY A 151 -12.85 -21.32 25.26
C GLY A 151 -12.12 -22.32 26.16
N LEU A 152 -10.79 -22.22 26.26
CA LEU A 152 -9.97 -23.05 27.15
C LEU A 152 -10.30 -22.79 28.64
N CYS A 153 -10.47 -21.53 29.02
CA CYS A 153 -10.85 -21.14 30.38
C CYS A 153 -12.28 -21.62 30.74
N TYR A 154 -13.22 -21.54 29.80
CA TYR A 154 -14.58 -22.03 29.99
C TYR A 154 -14.63 -23.56 30.19
N ARG A 155 -13.90 -24.33 29.37
CA ARG A 155 -13.81 -25.80 29.50
C ARG A 155 -13.19 -26.22 30.84
N ARG A 156 -12.16 -25.52 31.31
CA ARG A 156 -11.54 -25.77 32.62
C ARG A 156 -12.48 -25.53 33.80
N ARG A 157 -13.39 -24.55 33.69
CA ARG A 157 -14.42 -24.31 34.71
C ARG A 157 -15.49 -25.39 34.73
N ARG A 158 -15.83 -25.97 33.58
CA ARG A 158 -16.86 -27.01 33.46
C ARG A 158 -16.38 -28.40 33.92
N ALA A 159 -15.09 -28.69 33.80
CA ALA A 159 -14.48 -29.96 34.26
C ALA A 159 -14.21 -30.02 35.78
N ARG A 160 -14.49 -28.95 36.53
CA ARG A 160 -14.32 -28.86 37.99
C ARG A 160 -15.65 -28.93 38.77
N LYS A 161 -16.76 -29.20 38.09
CA LYS A 161 -18.05 -29.60 38.68
C LYS A 161 -18.26 -31.08 38.37
#